data_AF-A0A2V8WV38-F1
#
_entry.id   AF-A0A2V8WV38-F1
#
_cell.length_a   1.000
_cell.length_b   1.000
_cell.length_c   1.000
_cell.angle_alpha   90.00
_cell.angle_beta   90.00
_cell.angle_gamma   90.00
#
_symmetry.space_group_name_H-M   'P 1'
#
loop_
_entity.id
_entity.type
_entity.pdbx_description
1 polymer ?
#
loop_
_entity_poly.entity_id
_entity_poly.type
_entity_poly.pdbx_seq_one_letter_code
_entity_poly.pdbx_strand_id
1 'polypeptide(L)' 'DLGDLDFLGEVSGLGSFQEVLSASEVKNVGGVECRVLSLEGLIKSKIAAGRPRDLYVLPELRGLNEVKKKTGLD' A
#
# COMPACT_ATOMS: atom_id res chain seq x y z
N ASP A 1 -2.70 20.84 -13.78
CA ASP A 1 -2.81 19.45 -14.22
C ASP A 1 -2.38 18.55 -13.06
N LEU A 2 -3.19 17.56 -12.66
CA LEU A 2 -2.98 16.80 -11.40
C LEU A 2 -2.34 15.42 -11.62
N GLY A 3 -2.02 15.09 -12.88
CA GLY A 3 -1.52 13.77 -13.28
C GLY A 3 -2.63 12.77 -13.59
N ASP A 4 -2.22 11.54 -13.91
CA ASP A 4 -3.12 10.47 -14.33
C ASP A 4 -3.79 9.76 -13.14
N LEU A 5 -5.02 9.29 -13.34
CA LEU A 5 -5.78 8.50 -12.37
C LEU A 5 -6.17 7.15 -12.98
N ASP A 6 -5.69 6.07 -12.36
CA ASP A 6 -5.98 4.70 -12.79
C ASP A 6 -7.15 4.09 -11.99
N PHE A 7 -8.04 3.39 -12.68
CA PHE A 7 -9.06 2.54 -12.08
C PHE A 7 -8.71 1.07 -12.30
N LEU A 8 -8.59 0.33 -11.20
CA LEU A 8 -8.24 -1.09 -11.21
C LEU A 8 -9.42 -1.91 -10.69
N GLY A 9 -9.86 -2.91 -11.46
CA GLY A 9 -10.88 -3.87 -10.98
C GLY A 9 -10.35 -4.79 -9.89
N GLU A 10 -9.05 -5.10 -9.94
CA GLU A 10 -8.33 -5.89 -8.95
C GLU A 10 -6.91 -5.37 -8.77
N VAL A 11 -6.33 -5.62 -7.59
CA VAL A 11 -4.94 -5.29 -7.27
C VAL A 11 -4.15 -6.58 -7.13
N SER A 12 -3.09 -6.74 -7.94
CA SER A 12 -2.18 -7.88 -7.85
C SER A 12 -1.69 -8.08 -6.42
N GLY A 13 -1.74 -9.31 -5.92
CA GLY A 13 -1.33 -9.66 -4.55
C GLY A 13 -2.39 -9.42 -3.47
N LEU A 14 -3.55 -8.84 -3.82
CA LEU A 14 -4.67 -8.64 -2.89
C LEU A 14 -5.99 -9.19 -3.45
N GLY A 15 -6.38 -8.78 -4.68
CA GLY A 15 -7.63 -9.18 -5.31
C GLY A 15 -8.62 -8.03 -5.48
N SER A 16 -9.89 -8.31 -5.21
CA SER A 16 -11.03 -7.41 -5.40
C SER A 16 -11.00 -6.16 -4.51
N PHE A 17 -11.90 -5.21 -4.79
CA PHE A 17 -12.06 -4.00 -3.96
C PHE A 17 -12.28 -4.31 -2.47
N GLN A 18 -13.07 -5.34 -2.13
CA GLN A 18 -13.35 -5.68 -0.73
C GLN A 18 -12.09 -6.20 -0.02
N GLU A 19 -11.27 -6.99 -0.71
CA GLU A 19 -10.00 -7.48 -0.18
C GLU A 19 -9.01 -6.33 0.02
N VAL A 20 -8.91 -5.43 -0.96
CA VAL A 20 -8.10 -4.19 -0.87
C VAL A 20 -8.57 -3.31 0.29
N LEU A 21 -9.89 -3.13 0.43
CA LEU A 21 -10.50 -2.34 1.50
C LEU A 21 -10.17 -2.92 2.88
N SER A 22 -10.23 -4.24 3.03
CA SER A 22 -9.88 -4.93 4.28
C SER A 22 -8.40 -4.78 4.65
N ALA A 23 -7.53 -4.60 3.65
CA ALA A 23 -6.09 -4.39 3.81
C ALA A 23 -5.70 -2.89 3.89
N SER A 24 -6.66 -1.99 4.06
CA SER A 24 -6.46 -0.54 4.07
C SER A 24 -6.58 0.09 5.47
N GLU A 25 -5.86 1.18 5.68
CA GLU A 25 -5.95 2.05 6.85
C GLU A 25 -6.29 3.49 6.43
N VAL A 26 -6.96 4.24 7.31
CA VAL A 26 -7.30 5.65 7.05
C VAL A 26 -6.08 6.51 7.33
N LYS A 27 -5.73 7.41 6.41
CA LYS A 27 -4.68 8.40 6.55
C LYS A 27 -5.19 9.77 6.12
N ASN A 28 -4.68 10.81 6.76
CA ASN A 28 -4.89 12.18 6.31
C ASN A 28 -3.86 12.51 5.22
N VAL A 29 -4.34 12.78 4.00
CA VAL A 29 -3.51 13.16 2.86
C VAL A 29 -3.96 14.54 2.41
N GLY A 30 -3.15 15.56 2.72
CA GLY A 30 -3.45 16.94 2.34
C GLY A 30 -4.75 17.49 2.91
N GLY A 31 -5.14 17.09 4.13
CA GLY A 31 -6.40 17.49 4.77
C GLY A 31 -7.59 16.60 4.44
N VAL A 32 -7.42 15.60 3.58
CA VAL A 32 -8.49 14.66 3.18
C VAL A 32 -8.25 13.31 3.83
N GLU A 33 -9.29 12.74 4.46
CA GLU A 33 -9.23 11.35 4.92
C GLU A 33 -9.35 10.40 3.72
N CYS A 34 -8.32 9.59 3.53
CA CYS A 34 -8.23 8.62 2.45
C CYS A 34 -7.89 7.25 3.01
N ARG A 35 -8.48 6.21 2.42
CA ARG A 35 -8.05 4.84 2.68
C ARG A 35 -6.87 4.51 1.78
N VAL A 36 -5.77 4.11 2.40
CA VAL A 36 -4.55 3.67 1.72
C VAL A 36 -4.23 2.26 2.15
N LEU A 37 -3.53 1.50 1.32
CA LEU A 37 -3.05 0.17 1.74
C LEU A 37 -2.20 0.31 2.99
N SER A 38 -2.44 -0.58 3.96
CA SER A 38 -1.51 -0.81 5.06
C SER A 38 -0.13 -1.18 4.51
N LEU A 39 0.93 -0.99 5.30
CA LEU A 39 2.29 -1.38 4.88
C LEU A 39 2.36 -2.86 4.46
N GLU A 40 1.65 -3.76 5.15
CA GLU A 40 1.58 -5.17 4.77
C GLU A 40 0.86 -5.37 3.43
N GLY A 41 -0.29 -4.73 3.22
CA GLY A 41 -1.03 -4.80 1.96
C GLY A 41 -0.23 -4.24 0.80
N LEU A 42 0.48 -3.13 1.01
CA LEU A 42 1.35 -2.52 0.02
C LEU A 42 2.51 -3.44 -0.35
N ILE A 43 3.19 -4.04 0.63
CA ILE A 43 4.29 -4.99 0.38
C ILE A 43 3.80 -6.19 -0.44
N LYS A 44 2.64 -6.78 -0.09
CA LYS A 44 2.05 -7.90 -0.85
C LYS A 44 1.80 -7.49 -2.30
N SER A 45 1.22 -6.31 -2.51
CA SER A 45 0.94 -5.81 -3.85
C SER A 45 2.21 -5.57 -4.68
N LYS A 46 3.24 -4.98 -4.07
CA LYS A 46 4.52 -4.69 -4.75
C LYS A 46 5.29 -5.95 -5.14
N ILE A 47 5.28 -6.98 -4.29
CA ILE A 47 5.86 -8.29 -4.62
C ILE A 47 5.14 -8.90 -5.82
N ALA A 48 3.81 -8.89 -5.81
CA ALA A 48 3.01 -9.48 -6.88
C ALA A 48 3.12 -8.72 -8.20
N ALA A 49 3.20 -7.38 -8.16
CA ALA A 49 3.38 -6.56 -9.35
C ALA A 49 4.76 -6.75 -10.01
N GLY A 50 5.81 -6.96 -9.20
CA GLY A 50 7.12 -7.42 -9.67
C GLY A 50 7.87 -6.49 -10.63
N ARG A 51 7.40 -5.25 -10.86
CA ARG A 51 8.10 -4.29 -11.74
C ARG A 51 9.43 -3.88 -11.10
N PRO A 52 10.48 -3.56 -11.88
CA PRO A 52 11.79 -3.20 -11.33
C PRO A 52 11.73 -2.16 -10.21
N ARG A 53 10.96 -1.08 -10.40
CA ARG A 53 10.76 -0.04 -9.38
C ARG A 53 10.07 -0.55 -8.12
N ASP A 54 9.11 -1.47 -8.25
CA ASP A 54 8.42 -2.04 -7.09
C ASP A 54 9.38 -2.90 -6.26
N LEU A 55 10.30 -3.64 -6.90
CA LEU A 55 11.28 -4.46 -6.20
C LEU A 55 12.31 -3.63 -5.43
N TYR A 56 12.77 -2.50 -5.99
CA TYR A 56 13.75 -1.63 -5.34
C TYR A 56 13.28 -1.03 -4.02
N VAL A 57 11.99 -0.75 -3.87
CA VAL A 57 11.43 -0.14 -2.65
C VAL A 57 11.07 -1.16 -1.56
N LEU A 58 11.05 -2.47 -1.88
CA LEU A 58 10.67 -3.51 -0.92
C LEU A 58 11.52 -3.56 0.36
N PRO A 59 12.87 -3.39 0.31
CA PRO A 59 13.68 -3.41 1.52
C PRO A 59 13.28 -2.30 2.51
N GLU A 60 13.03 -1.08 2.00
CA GLU A 60 12.62 0.07 2.80
C GLU A 60 11.23 -0.16 3.41
N LEU A 61 10.26 -0.61 2.61
CA LEU A 61 8.91 -0.91 3.10
C LEU A 61 8.91 -1.98 4.19
N ARG A 62 9.75 -3.02 4.06
CA ARG A 62 9.90 -4.06 5.08
C ARG A 62 10.48 -3.50 6.36
N GLY A 63 11.53 -2.68 6.28
CA GLY A 63 12.10 -1.99 7.44
C GLY A 63 11.09 -1.10 8.16
N LEU A 64 10.31 -0.31 7.42
CA LEU A 64 9.22 0.50 7.99
C LEU A 64 8.17 -0.35 8.70
N ASN A 65 7.77 -1.47 8.09
CA ASN A 65 6.78 -2.37 8.69
C ASN A 65 7.30 -3.03 9.97
N GLU A 66 8.59 -3.37 10.03
CA GLU A 66 9.22 -3.88 11.24
C GLU A 66 9.28 -2.84 12.36
N VAL A 67 9.64 -1.59 12.03
CA VAL A 67 9.62 -0.49 12.99
C VAL A 67 8.20 -0.28 13.52
N LYS A 68 7.20 -0.18 12.64
CA LYS A 68 5.79 -0.04 13.01
C LYS A 68 5.35 -1.14 13.98
N LYS A 69 5.69 -2.41 13.71
CA LYS A 69 5.37 -3.54 14.59
C LYS A 69 6.06 -3.48 15.96
N LYS A 70 7.28 -2.94 16.04
CA LYS A 70 8.04 -2.84 17.30
C LYS A 70 7.58 -1.66 18.16
N THR A 71 7.18 -0.56 17.53
CA THR A 71 6.88 0.70 18.23
C THR A 71 5.39 0.92 18.46
N GLY A 72 4.52 0.23 17.71
CA GLY A 72 3.08 0.50 17.71
C GLY A 72 2.72 1.88 17.15
N LEU A 73 3.62 2.50 16.38
CA LEU A 73 3.37 3.78 15.71
C LEU A 73 2.35 3.57 14.59
N ASP A 74 1.17 4.17 14.73
CA ASP A 74 0.10 4.13 13.71
C ASP A 74 0.29 5.12 12.58
#